data_AF-A0A812P983-F1
#
_entry.id   AF-A0A812P983-F1
#
_cell.length_a   1.000
_cell.length_b   1.000
_cell.length_c   1.000
_cell.angle_alpha   90.00
_cell.angle_beta   90.00
_cell.angle_gamma   90.00
#
_symmetry.space_group_name_H-M   'P 1'
#
loop_
_entity.id
_entity.type
_entity.pdbx_description
1 polymer ?
#
loop_
_entity_poly.entity_id
_entity_poly.type
_entity_poly.pdbx_seq_one_letter_code
_entity_poly.pdbx_strand_id
1 'polypeptide(L)'
;MLSGRRELIVDLIGLGSFGERVVFIRADDSSMADMGSAAAALNKSLVAADLTDGKYKFNAHATILKRPHRPPKKWSKEWHRKLLKIPEQAWSSALDMNFGRYAVAEVQLLDMRKPKDGYFAVDWEQSFRDE
;
A
#
# COMPACT_ATOMS: atom_id res chain seq x y z
N MET A 1 -20.51 -4.82 0.41
CA MET A 1 -20.40 -5.69 -0.78
C MET A 1 -19.46 -5.00 -1.77
N LEU A 2 -18.36 -5.63 -2.15
CA LEU A 2 -17.38 -5.11 -3.12
C LEU A 2 -17.96 -5.07 -4.54
N SER A 3 -19.04 -4.31 -4.76
CA SER A 3 -19.71 -4.11 -6.06
C SER A 3 -20.10 -5.39 -6.83
N GLY A 4 -20.32 -6.52 -6.14
CA GLY A 4 -20.63 -7.82 -6.78
C GLY A 4 -19.44 -8.43 -7.55
N ARG A 5 -18.21 -8.03 -7.21
CA ARG A 5 -16.98 -8.59 -7.81
C ARG A 5 -16.68 -9.96 -7.20
N ARG A 6 -16.54 -10.97 -8.05
CA ARG A 6 -16.10 -12.33 -7.68
C ARG A 6 -14.59 -12.49 -7.58
N GLU A 7 -13.84 -11.59 -8.21
CA GLU A 7 -12.39 -11.57 -8.15
C GLU A 7 -11.85 -10.15 -8.36
N LEU A 8 -10.62 -9.93 -7.89
CA LEU A 8 -9.82 -8.76 -8.18
C LEU A 8 -8.42 -9.26 -8.50
N ILE A 9 -7.98 -9.05 -9.74
CA ILE A 9 -6.66 -9.44 -10.23
C ILE A 9 -5.78 -8.19 -10.30
N VAL A 10 -4.54 -8.31 -9.85
CA VAL A 10 -3.57 -7.23 -9.80
C VAL A 10 -2.26 -7.68 -10.42
N ASP A 11 -1.84 -6.97 -11.45
CA ASP A 11 -0.52 -7.10 -12.06
C ASP A 11 0.43 -6.09 -11.38
N LEU A 12 1.47 -6.61 -10.71
CA LEU A 12 2.46 -5.82 -9.99
C LEU A 12 3.72 -5.63 -10.84
N ILE A 13 4.02 -4.38 -11.17
CA ILE A 13 5.09 -3.99 -12.08
C ILE A 13 5.94 -2.85 -11.54
N GLY A 14 7.25 -3.02 -11.64
CA GLY A 14 8.23 -2.00 -11.36
C GLY A 14 8.21 -1.49 -9.92
N LEU A 15 9.08 -0.53 -9.68
CA LEU A 15 9.15 0.18 -8.41
C LEU A 15 8.81 1.66 -8.60
N GLY A 16 8.20 2.23 -7.58
CA GLY A 16 7.95 3.66 -7.45
C GLY A 16 8.35 4.16 -6.06
N SER A 17 8.28 5.47 -5.86
CA SER A 17 8.60 6.09 -4.59
C SER A 17 7.63 7.19 -4.17
N PHE A 18 7.45 7.36 -2.86
CA PHE A 18 6.83 8.55 -2.29
C PHE A 18 7.92 9.45 -1.71
N GLY A 19 8.30 10.45 -2.50
CA GLY A 19 9.50 11.23 -2.25
C GLY A 19 10.74 10.33 -2.16
N GLU A 20 11.66 10.67 -1.28
CA GLU A 20 12.93 9.92 -1.12
C GLU A 20 12.89 8.96 0.07
N ARG A 21 11.70 8.58 0.59
CA ARG A 21 11.60 7.87 1.89
C ARG A 21 10.84 6.56 1.86
N VAL A 22 10.04 6.34 0.84
CA VAL A 22 9.25 5.12 0.66
C VAL A 22 9.52 4.59 -0.73
N VAL A 23 9.80 3.30 -0.84
CA VAL A 23 9.86 2.56 -2.09
C VAL A 23 8.78 1.50 -2.05
N PHE A 24 8.05 1.36 -3.15
CA PHE A 24 6.93 0.46 -3.26
C PHE A 24 6.88 -0.20 -4.64
N ILE A 25 6.29 -1.38 -4.70
CA ILE A 25 5.93 -2.03 -5.96
C ILE A 25 4.65 -1.37 -6.48
N ARG A 26 4.64 -1.02 -7.76
CA ARG A 26 3.47 -0.40 -8.42
C ARG A 26 2.55 -1.48 -8.95
N ALA A 27 1.28 -1.17 -9.08
CA ALA A 27 0.39 -1.91 -9.95
C ALA A 27 0.40 -1.28 -11.35
N ASP A 28 0.09 -2.07 -12.37
CA ASP A 28 -0.08 -1.54 -13.73
C ASP A 28 -1.32 -0.64 -13.84
N ASP A 29 -1.43 0.11 -14.94
CA ASP A 29 -2.50 1.12 -15.08
C ASP A 29 -3.91 0.51 -15.02
N SER A 30 -4.08 -0.70 -15.57
CA SER A 30 -5.36 -1.41 -15.53
C SER A 30 -5.73 -1.82 -14.10
N SER A 31 -4.80 -2.45 -13.39
CA SER A 31 -5.00 -2.88 -12.00
C SER A 31 -5.21 -1.69 -11.07
N MET A 32 -4.51 -0.58 -11.31
CA MET A 32 -4.70 0.68 -10.58
C MET A 32 -6.12 1.24 -10.75
N ALA A 33 -6.65 1.23 -11.97
CA ALA A 33 -8.02 1.67 -12.23
C ALA A 33 -9.04 0.76 -11.53
N ASP A 34 -8.83 -0.56 -11.60
CA ASP A 34 -9.71 -1.54 -10.98
C ASP A 34 -9.73 -1.45 -9.45
N MET A 35 -8.55 -1.35 -8.83
CA MET A 35 -8.44 -1.14 -7.39
C MET A 35 -9.00 0.22 -6.95
N GLY A 36 -8.79 1.28 -7.74
CA GLY A 36 -9.37 2.60 -7.47
C GLY A 36 -10.90 2.58 -7.48
N SER A 37 -11.50 1.85 -8.41
CA SER A 37 -12.95 1.65 -8.47
C SER A 37 -13.47 0.86 -7.25
N ALA A 38 -12.79 -0.22 -6.85
CA ALA A 38 -13.14 -0.99 -5.67
C ALA A 38 -13.02 -0.14 -4.38
N ALA A 39 -11.95 0.64 -4.23
CA ALA A 39 -11.76 1.56 -3.11
C ALA A 39 -12.85 2.63 -3.05
N ALA A 40 -13.24 3.20 -4.21
CA ALA A 40 -14.34 4.17 -4.25
C ALA A 40 -15.70 3.55 -3.85
N ALA A 41 -15.96 2.30 -4.22
CA ALA A 41 -17.17 1.57 -3.81
C ALA A 41 -17.18 1.28 -2.30
N LEU A 42 -16.02 0.92 -1.72
CA LEU A 42 -15.85 0.76 -0.29
C LEU A 42 -16.06 2.08 0.46
N ASN A 43 -15.44 3.17 0.01
CA ASN A 43 -15.62 4.49 0.62
C ASN A 43 -17.10 4.91 0.65
N LYS A 44 -17.85 4.65 -0.43
CA LYS A 44 -19.30 4.92 -0.47
C LYS A 44 -20.09 4.02 0.48
N SER A 45 -19.67 2.77 0.66
CA SER A 45 -20.36 1.80 1.52
C SER A 45 -20.08 2.05 3.01
N LEU A 46 -18.94 2.66 3.34
CA LEU A 46 -18.51 2.95 4.70
C LEU A 46 -19.04 4.31 5.21
N VAL A 47 -20.30 4.61 4.90
CA VAL A 47 -21.11 5.85 5.07
C VAL A 47 -20.79 6.77 6.27
N ALA A 48 -20.13 6.28 7.32
CA ALA A 48 -19.75 7.04 8.52
C ALA A 48 -18.28 7.50 8.60
N ALA A 49 -17.41 7.11 7.67
CA ALA A 49 -15.98 7.45 7.73
C ALA A 49 -15.48 8.00 6.38
N ASP A 50 -14.99 9.24 6.39
CA ASP A 50 -14.12 9.71 5.30
C ASP A 50 -12.81 8.93 5.40
N LEU A 51 -12.66 7.90 4.56
CA LEU A 51 -11.44 7.11 4.45
C LEU A 51 -10.32 7.88 3.72
N THR A 52 -10.62 9.06 3.21
CA THR A 52 -9.64 9.96 2.61
C THR A 52 -9.31 11.07 3.59
N ASP A 53 -8.06 11.52 3.59
CA ASP A 53 -7.67 12.72 4.33
C ASP A 53 -7.87 14.00 3.49
N GLY A 54 -8.59 13.88 2.35
CA GLY A 54 -8.76 14.92 1.33
C GLY A 54 -7.47 15.41 0.66
N LYS A 55 -6.31 14.89 1.07
CA LYS A 55 -4.99 15.41 0.71
C LYS A 55 -4.27 14.51 -0.28
N TYR A 56 -4.44 13.19 -0.15
CA TYR A 56 -3.81 12.22 -1.04
C TYR A 56 -4.85 11.46 -1.85
N LYS A 57 -4.60 11.35 -3.16
CA LYS A 57 -5.37 10.46 -4.02
C LYS A 57 -5.02 9.02 -3.69
N PHE A 58 -6.00 8.13 -3.76
CA PHE A 58 -5.77 6.69 -3.66
C PHE A 58 -4.72 6.27 -4.69
N ASN A 59 -3.69 5.58 -4.21
CA ASN A 59 -2.64 5.01 -5.03
C ASN A 59 -2.33 3.63 -4.46
N ALA A 60 -2.80 2.56 -5.11
CA ALA A 60 -2.56 1.21 -4.64
C ALA A 60 -1.08 0.83 -4.86
N HIS A 61 -0.44 0.35 -3.81
CA HIS A 61 0.98 0.02 -3.84
C HIS A 61 1.32 -0.98 -2.74
N ALA A 62 2.38 -1.75 -2.94
CA ALA A 62 2.96 -2.60 -1.88
C ALA A 62 4.28 -1.96 -1.41
N THR A 63 4.28 -1.35 -0.22
CA THR A 63 5.49 -0.75 0.36
C THR A 63 6.51 -1.83 0.72
N ILE A 64 7.71 -1.77 0.15
CA ILE A 64 8.81 -2.72 0.43
C ILE A 64 9.91 -2.12 1.31
N LEU A 65 10.05 -0.79 1.29
CA LEU A 65 11.03 -0.09 2.10
C LEU A 65 10.47 1.25 2.55
N LYS A 66 10.59 1.54 3.85
CA LYS A 66 10.11 2.80 4.45
C LYS A 66 11.09 3.31 5.48
N ARG A 67 11.54 4.56 5.32
CA ARG A 67 12.30 5.26 6.36
C ARG A 67 11.33 5.85 7.38
N PRO A 68 11.60 5.68 8.69
CA PRO A 68 10.73 6.21 9.74
C PRO A 68 10.68 7.73 9.67
N HIS A 69 9.49 8.32 9.83
CA HIS A 69 9.31 9.78 9.77
C HIS A 69 10.19 10.48 10.81
N ARG A 70 10.22 9.93 12.02
CA ARG A 70 11.06 10.36 13.14
C ARG A 70 12.12 9.29 13.42
N PRO A 71 13.38 9.53 13.04
CA PRO A 71 14.47 8.62 13.38
C PRO A 71 14.65 8.47 14.91
N PRO A 72 15.20 7.34 15.39
CA PRO A 72 15.44 7.13 16.81
C PRO A 72 16.36 8.20 17.40
N LYS A 73 16.04 8.70 18.60
CA LYS A 73 16.82 9.73 19.32
C LYS A 73 18.31 9.35 19.51
N LYS A 74 18.64 8.07 19.46
CA LYS A 74 20.00 7.54 19.65
C LYS A 74 20.90 7.66 18.42
N TRP A 75 20.38 8.05 17.26
CA TRP A 75 21.20 8.17 16.05
C TRP A 75 22.01 9.49 16.08
N SER A 76 23.25 9.47 15.58
CA SER A 76 24.04 10.70 15.47
C SER A 76 23.41 11.65 14.43
N LYS A 77 23.67 12.96 14.52
CA LYS A 77 23.20 13.94 13.52
C LYS A 77 23.66 13.60 12.10
N GLU A 78 24.84 12.99 11.97
CA GLU A 78 25.36 12.55 10.68
C GLU A 78 24.58 11.36 10.11
N TRP A 79 24.27 10.37 10.95
CA TRP A 79 23.41 9.23 10.59
C TRP A 79 22.00 9.68 10.24
N HIS A 80 21.46 10.68 10.95
CA HIS A 80 20.21 11.33 10.58
C HIS A 80 20.27 11.88 9.15
N ARG A 81 21.30 12.67 8.81
CA ARG A 81 21.40 13.28 7.47
C ARG A 81 21.57 12.24 6.34
N LYS A 82 22.35 11.18 6.57
CA LYS A 82 22.63 10.14 5.57
C LYS A 82 21.47 9.16 5.35
N LEU A 83 20.66 8.86 6.37
CA LEU A 83 19.58 7.85 6.30
C LEU A 83 18.18 8.41 6.05
N LEU A 84 18.04 9.73 5.91
CA LEU A 84 16.75 10.34 5.61
C LEU A 84 16.24 10.01 4.20
N LYS A 85 17.14 9.62 3.29
CA LYS A 85 16.83 9.34 1.88
C LYS A 85 17.15 7.89 1.53
N ILE A 86 16.35 7.33 0.64
CA ILE A 86 16.60 6.07 -0.05
C ILE A 86 17.08 6.47 -1.46
N PRO A 87 18.38 6.30 -1.78
CA PRO A 87 18.88 6.66 -3.11
C PRO A 87 18.26 5.76 -4.18
N GLU A 88 17.85 6.35 -5.29
CA GLU A 88 17.24 5.64 -6.42
C GLU A 88 18.14 4.54 -6.98
N GLN A 89 19.45 4.79 -6.98
CA GLN A 89 20.47 3.83 -7.43
C GLN A 89 20.42 2.49 -6.67
N ALA A 90 19.89 2.47 -5.44
CA ALA A 90 19.76 1.23 -4.68
C ALA A 90 18.66 0.30 -5.20
N TRP A 91 17.74 0.80 -6.04
CA TRP A 91 16.59 0.05 -6.52
C TRP A 91 16.30 0.28 -8.02
N SER A 92 17.16 1.00 -8.73
CA SER A 92 17.00 1.32 -10.15
C SER A 92 16.94 0.07 -11.05
N SER A 93 17.64 -1.01 -10.67
CA SER A 93 17.60 -2.30 -11.38
C SER A 93 16.21 -2.95 -11.46
N ALA A 94 15.27 -2.52 -10.62
CA ALA A 94 13.92 -3.07 -10.53
C ALA A 94 12.83 -2.08 -10.98
N LEU A 95 13.17 -0.97 -11.63
CA LEU A 95 12.21 0.05 -12.09
C LEU A 95 11.13 -0.52 -13.01
N ASP A 96 11.50 -1.48 -13.85
CA ASP A 96 10.64 -2.11 -14.87
C ASP A 96 10.45 -3.61 -14.61
N MET A 97 10.83 -4.10 -13.42
CA MET A 97 10.73 -5.52 -13.08
C MET A 97 9.28 -5.97 -13.02
N ASN A 98 8.94 -7.10 -13.62
CA ASN A 98 7.64 -7.73 -13.42
C ASN A 98 7.66 -8.54 -12.11
N PHE A 99 6.83 -8.17 -11.14
CA PHE A 99 6.71 -8.85 -9.84
C PHE A 99 5.61 -9.93 -9.84
N GLY A 100 4.82 -10.02 -10.91
CA GLY A 100 3.85 -11.08 -11.14
C GLY A 100 2.40 -10.61 -11.09
N ARG A 101 1.51 -11.58 -11.32
CA ARG A 101 0.06 -11.44 -11.35
C ARG A 101 -0.54 -12.13 -10.13
N TYR A 102 -1.40 -11.42 -9.42
CA TYR A 102 -1.97 -11.87 -8.14
C TYR A 102 -3.49 -11.78 -8.16
N ALA A 103 -4.15 -12.82 -7.64
CA ALA A 103 -5.55 -12.74 -7.29
C ALA A 103 -5.68 -12.28 -5.83
N VAL A 104 -6.40 -11.19 -5.61
CA VAL A 104 -6.71 -10.70 -4.26
C VAL A 104 -7.71 -11.66 -3.63
N ALA A 105 -7.33 -12.26 -2.51
CA ALA A 105 -8.17 -13.23 -1.80
C ALA A 105 -9.23 -12.54 -0.94
N GLU A 106 -8.86 -11.44 -0.29
CA GLU A 106 -9.66 -10.76 0.73
C GLU A 106 -9.34 -9.26 0.81
N VAL A 107 -10.25 -8.51 1.41
CA VAL A 107 -10.06 -7.11 1.80
C VAL A 107 -10.24 -7.00 3.31
N GLN A 108 -9.30 -6.33 3.98
CA GLN A 108 -9.30 -6.17 5.43
C GLN A 108 -9.31 -4.69 5.85
N LEU A 109 -10.00 -4.40 6.95
CA LEU A 109 -9.87 -3.17 7.73
C LEU A 109 -8.94 -3.44 8.91
N LEU A 110 -7.84 -2.68 9.02
CA LEU A 110 -6.75 -2.97 9.96
C LEU A 110 -6.49 -1.80 10.92
N ASP A 111 -6.24 -2.09 12.21
CA ASP A 111 -5.73 -1.10 13.17
C ASP A 111 -4.19 -1.17 13.28
N MET A 112 -3.52 -0.21 12.64
CA MET A 112 -2.06 -0.09 12.64
C MET A 112 -1.44 0.15 14.02
N ARG A 113 -2.23 0.55 15.03
CA ARG A 113 -1.74 0.89 16.38
C ARG A 113 -1.69 -0.33 17.30
N LYS A 114 -2.33 -1.43 16.90
CA LYS A 114 -2.45 -2.66 17.71
C LYS A 114 -1.89 -3.84 16.92
N PRO A 115 -0.55 -3.90 16.71
CA PRO A 115 0.04 -5.07 16.08
C PRO A 115 -0.23 -6.32 16.92
N LYS A 116 -0.61 -7.42 16.27
CA LYS A 116 -0.88 -8.72 16.87
C LYS A 116 -0.24 -9.80 16.01
N ASP A 117 0.51 -10.70 16.63
CA ASP A 117 1.14 -11.86 15.97
C ASP A 117 1.99 -11.50 14.73
N GLY A 118 2.70 -10.37 14.77
CA GLY A 118 3.53 -9.90 13.66
C GLY A 118 2.76 -9.25 12.50
N TYR A 119 1.44 -9.09 12.64
CA TYR A 119 0.56 -8.43 11.69
C TYR A 119 -0.23 -7.29 12.37
N PHE A 120 -1.11 -6.61 11.63
CA PHE A 120 -2.04 -5.64 12.21
C PHE A 120 -3.28 -6.35 12.76
N ALA A 121 -3.92 -5.77 13.78
CA ALA A 121 -5.22 -6.26 14.21
C ALA A 121 -6.24 -6.06 13.08
N VAL A 122 -7.02 -7.10 12.79
CA VAL A 122 -8.10 -7.09 11.80
C VAL A 122 -9.41 -6.71 12.51
N ASP A 123 -9.98 -5.57 12.13
CA ASP A 123 -11.25 -5.09 12.67
C ASP A 123 -12.44 -5.57 11.82
N TRP A 124 -12.22 -5.85 10.54
CA TRP A 124 -13.20 -6.40 9.61
C TRP A 124 -12.50 -7.03 8.40
N GLU A 125 -13.11 -8.05 7.80
CA GLU A 125 -12.62 -8.65 6.56
C GLU A 125 -13.76 -9.14 5.67
N GLN A 126 -13.49 -9.21 4.37
CA GLN A 126 -14.37 -9.82 3.37
C GLN A 126 -13.54 -10.56 2.32
N SER A 127 -13.82 -11.85 2.16
CA SER A 127 -13.26 -12.67 1.08
C SER A 127 -14.00 -12.47 -0.24
N PHE A 128 -13.29 -12.62 -1.35
CA PHE A 128 -13.90 -12.68 -2.69
C PHE A 128 -14.53 -14.05 -3.02
N ARG A 129 -14.23 -15.08 -2.22
CA ARG A 129 -14.67 -16.47 -2.45
C ARG A 129 -15.91 -16.91 -1.68
N ASP A 130 -16.43 -16.08 -0.78
CA ASP A 130 -17.52 -16.43 0.14
C ASP A 130 -18.93 -16.05 -0.42
N GLU A 131 -19.13 -16.12 -1.74
CA GLU A 131 -20.45 -16.01 -2.40
C GLU A 131 -20.97 -17.36 -2.90
#